data_AF-A0A1Z3HGW9-F1
#
_entry.id   AF-A0A1Z3HGW9-F1
#
_cell.length_a   1.000
_cell.length_b   1.000
_cell.length_c   1.000
_cell.angle_alpha   90.00
_cell.angle_beta   90.00
_cell.angle_gamma   90.00
#
_symmetry.space_group_name_H-M   'P 1'
#
loop_
_entity.id
_entity.type
_entity.pdbx_description
1 polymer ?
#
loop_
_entity_poly.entity_id
_entity_poly.type
_entity_poly.pdbx_seq_one_letter_code
_entity_poly.pdbx_strand_id
1 'polypeptide(L)'
;MTPPSQKSATIAASQWPQTSELVGVQFSLAADRDYDLYPQYTIGLHAWFLQQIQQFDPELSAYLHDHESEKPFAITGLSGEFVAHSRALHIQRGQRYSWQVHGFSRRTVAGLATWLQQLPKTLVLKDLPLTIQRVRTVLPATTYAELAAAPWEGNTVSLS
;
A
#
# COMPACT_ATOMS: atom_id res chain seq x y z
N MET A 1 16.80 -21.16 3.56
CA MET A 1 15.86 -20.55 2.61
C MET A 1 15.93 -19.04 2.78
N THR A 2 16.64 -18.36 1.88
CA THR A 2 16.86 -16.91 1.90
C THR A 2 15.60 -16.18 1.41
N PRO A 3 15.11 -15.11 2.05
CA PRO A 3 13.93 -14.40 1.56
C PRO A 3 14.30 -13.53 0.35
N PRO A 4 13.73 -13.75 -0.85
CA PRO A 4 13.88 -12.85 -1.99
C PRO A 4 12.60 -12.02 -2.09
N SER A 5 12.57 -10.80 -1.55
CA SER A 5 11.32 -10.01 -1.66
C SER A 5 11.40 -8.50 -1.53
N GLN A 6 12.41 -7.93 -0.85
CA GLN A 6 12.54 -6.46 -0.80
C GLN A 6 13.28 -5.91 -2.03
N LYS A 7 14.35 -6.57 -2.47
CA LYS A 7 15.11 -6.16 -3.67
C LYS A 7 14.24 -6.02 -4.91
N SER A 8 13.30 -6.96 -5.14
CA SER A 8 12.49 -6.97 -6.36
C SER A 8 11.53 -5.77 -6.45
N ALA A 9 10.98 -5.32 -5.33
CA ALA A 9 10.07 -4.18 -5.30
C ALA A 9 10.79 -2.84 -5.49
N THR A 10 11.95 -2.67 -4.85
CA THR A 10 12.81 -1.51 -5.05
C THR A 10 13.29 -1.38 -6.50
N ILE A 11 13.65 -2.50 -7.14
CA ILE A 11 14.03 -2.54 -8.55
C ILE A 11 12.83 -2.17 -9.44
N ALA A 12 11.64 -2.71 -9.17
CA ALA A 12 10.45 -2.41 -9.95
C ALA A 12 10.01 -0.94 -9.83
N ALA A 13 10.09 -0.35 -8.64
CA ALA A 13 9.77 1.07 -8.41
C ALA A 13 10.77 2.01 -9.10
N SER A 14 12.03 1.60 -9.19
CA SER A 14 13.09 2.38 -9.87
C SER A 14 12.92 2.43 -11.39
N GLN A 15 11.99 1.65 -11.95
CA GLN A 15 11.72 1.57 -13.38
C GLN A 15 10.44 2.30 -13.80
N TRP A 16 9.71 2.92 -12.87
CA TRP A 16 8.49 3.63 -13.22
C TRP A 16 8.79 4.87 -14.07
N PRO A 17 8.06 5.10 -15.17
CA PRO A 17 8.19 6.32 -15.94
C PRO A 17 7.95 7.56 -15.06
N GLN A 18 8.77 8.60 -15.22
CA GLN A 18 8.58 9.87 -14.51
C GLN A 18 7.27 10.57 -14.88
N THR A 19 6.66 10.18 -16.00
CA THR A 19 5.38 10.68 -16.45
C THR A 19 4.19 10.02 -15.78
N SER A 20 4.36 8.87 -15.11
CA SER A 20 3.28 8.10 -14.50
C SER A 20 2.51 8.92 -13.47
N GLU A 21 1.19 8.75 -13.49
CA GLU A 21 0.22 9.48 -12.66
C GLU A 21 -0.56 8.53 -11.74
N LEU A 22 -0.63 7.26 -12.14
CA LEU A 22 -1.36 6.20 -11.45
C LEU A 22 -0.42 5.06 -11.11
N VAL A 23 -0.51 4.53 -9.90
CA VAL A 23 0.13 3.25 -9.53
C VAL A 23 -0.59 2.64 -8.35
N GLY A 24 -0.65 1.31 -8.31
CA GLY A 24 -1.16 0.56 -7.17
C GLY A 24 -0.13 -0.46 -6.73
N VAL A 25 0.21 -0.47 -5.44
CA VAL A 25 1.15 -1.42 -4.85
C VAL A 25 0.49 -2.20 -3.73
N GLN A 26 0.79 -3.50 -3.64
CA GLN A 26 0.32 -4.39 -2.61
C GLN A 26 1.49 -4.95 -1.81
N PHE A 27 1.39 -4.81 -0.49
CA PHE A 27 2.27 -5.39 0.51
C PHE A 27 1.68 -6.72 0.97
N SER A 28 2.50 -7.77 0.99
CA SER A 28 2.22 -9.01 1.71
C SER A 28 2.91 -8.93 3.07
N LEU A 29 2.13 -9.08 4.13
CA LEU A 29 2.52 -8.86 5.51
C LEU A 29 2.34 -10.17 6.29
N ALA A 30 3.20 -10.41 7.28
CA ALA A 30 3.05 -11.52 8.20
C ALA A 30 3.34 -11.08 9.64
N ALA A 31 2.56 -11.62 10.58
CA ALA A 31 2.78 -11.43 11.99
C ALA A 31 3.74 -12.49 12.55
N ASP A 32 4.57 -12.07 13.50
CA ASP A 32 5.51 -12.93 14.23
C ASP A 32 4.84 -13.72 15.36
N ARG A 33 3.74 -13.19 15.90
CA ARG A 33 2.84 -13.80 16.89
C ARG A 33 1.39 -13.37 16.64
N ASP A 34 0.48 -13.85 17.47
CA ASP A 34 -0.92 -13.46 17.41
C ASP A 34 -1.10 -12.06 18.02
N TYR A 35 -1.99 -11.27 17.43
CA TYR A 35 -2.28 -9.91 17.86
C TYR A 35 -3.77 -9.58 17.74
N ASP A 36 -4.22 -8.75 18.69
CA ASP A 36 -5.52 -8.08 18.60
C ASP A 36 -5.40 -6.85 17.71
N LEU A 37 -6.18 -6.83 16.63
CA LEU A 37 -6.27 -5.67 15.76
C LEU A 37 -7.35 -4.73 16.28
N TYR A 38 -6.93 -3.55 16.73
CA TYR A 38 -7.84 -2.55 17.26
C TYR A 38 -8.79 -2.00 16.16
N PRO A 39 -10.05 -1.65 16.46
CA PRO A 39 -11.05 -1.37 15.43
C PRO A 39 -10.70 -0.24 14.45
N GLN A 40 -9.92 0.76 14.87
CA GLN A 40 -9.52 1.91 14.04
C GLN A 40 -8.12 1.78 13.43
N TYR A 41 -7.62 0.56 13.24
CA TYR A 41 -6.26 0.33 12.74
C TYR A 41 -5.95 0.94 11.37
N THR A 42 -6.98 1.20 10.55
CA THR A 42 -6.83 1.87 9.26
C THR A 42 -6.32 3.30 9.39
N ILE A 43 -6.66 4.00 10.47
CA ILE A 43 -6.06 5.31 10.82
C ILE A 43 -4.57 5.14 11.13
N GLY A 44 -4.21 4.04 11.81
CA GLY A 44 -2.82 3.68 12.08
C GLY A 44 -2.03 3.41 10.81
N LEU A 45 -2.61 2.68 9.84
CA LEU A 45 -2.00 2.45 8.54
C LEU A 45 -1.76 3.76 7.77
N HIS A 46 -2.74 4.65 7.78
CA HIS A 46 -2.64 5.97 7.16
C HIS A 46 -1.53 6.81 7.79
N ALA A 47 -1.55 6.94 9.13
CA ALA A 47 -0.54 7.70 9.86
C ALA A 47 0.87 7.10 9.67
N TRP A 48 0.99 5.77 9.74
CA TRP A 48 2.27 5.09 9.53
C TRP A 48 2.82 5.37 8.13
N PHE A 49 1.98 5.27 7.09
CA PHE A 49 2.38 5.58 5.72
C PHE A 49 2.88 7.02 5.57
N LEU A 50 2.10 8.00 6.06
CA LEU A 50 2.49 9.40 5.99
C LEU A 50 3.78 9.67 6.76
N GLN A 51 3.97 9.06 7.93
CA GLN A 51 5.23 9.15 8.67
C GLN A 51 6.42 8.61 7.87
N GLN A 52 6.26 7.53 7.11
CA GLN A 52 7.33 7.05 6.24
C GLN A 52 7.68 8.06 5.14
N ILE A 53 6.68 8.75 4.58
CA ILE A 53 6.89 9.81 3.59
C ILE A 53 7.58 11.02 4.23
N GLN A 54 7.10 11.44 5.40
CA GLN A 54 7.61 12.59 6.13
C GLN A 54 9.11 12.49 6.44
N GLN A 55 9.65 11.28 6.62
CA GLN A 55 11.07 11.06 6.89
C GLN A 55 12.00 11.55 5.77
N PHE A 56 11.53 11.61 4.53
CA PHE A 56 12.35 12.05 3.39
C PHE A 56 11.77 13.26 2.65
N ASP A 57 10.45 13.44 2.68
CA ASP A 57 9.77 14.55 2.03
C ASP A 57 8.60 15.04 2.90
N PRO A 58 8.89 15.93 3.89
CA PRO A 58 7.88 16.50 4.77
C PRO A 58 6.79 17.28 4.02
N GLU A 59 7.15 17.94 2.91
CA GLU A 59 6.22 18.72 2.10
C GLU A 59 5.24 17.81 1.36
N LEU A 60 5.74 16.72 0.77
CA LEU A 60 4.87 15.69 0.20
C LEU A 60 3.96 15.07 1.25
N SER A 61 4.47 14.75 2.44
CA SER A 61 3.63 14.22 3.51
C SER A 61 2.50 15.19 3.89
N ALA A 62 2.78 16.49 3.95
CA ALA A 62 1.75 17.51 4.20
C ALA A 62 0.73 17.57 3.05
N TYR A 63 1.21 17.58 1.80
CA TYR A 63 0.34 17.51 0.61
C TYR A 63 -0.57 16.28 0.60
N LEU A 64 -0.05 15.11 1.01
CA LEU A 64 -0.84 13.88 1.11
C LEU A 64 -1.84 13.94 2.28
N HIS A 65 -1.50 14.64 3.36
CA HIS A 65 -2.36 14.81 4.53
C HIS A 65 -3.47 15.84 4.31
N ASP A 66 -3.24 16.92 3.56
CA ASP A 66 -4.20 18.01 3.42
C ASP A 66 -5.27 17.69 2.35
N HIS A 67 -6.54 17.70 2.75
CA HIS A 67 -7.67 17.09 2.02
C HIS A 67 -8.53 18.08 1.22
N GLU A 68 -7.98 19.18 0.68
CA GLU A 68 -8.85 20.27 0.23
C GLU A 68 -9.42 20.19 -1.20
N SER A 69 -8.94 19.31 -2.09
CA SER A 69 -9.50 19.27 -3.46
C SER A 69 -9.49 17.90 -4.13
N GLU A 70 -8.35 17.23 -4.20
CA GLU A 70 -8.17 15.96 -4.90
C GLU A 70 -7.44 14.98 -3.99
N LYS A 71 -7.98 13.78 -3.77
CA LYS A 71 -7.31 12.77 -2.93
C LYS A 71 -6.09 12.26 -3.69
N PRO A 72 -4.87 12.56 -3.25
CA PRO A 72 -3.68 12.27 -4.04
C PRO A 72 -3.26 10.79 -3.94
N PHE A 73 -3.86 10.04 -3.01
CA PHE A 73 -3.63 8.63 -2.78
C PHE A 73 -4.85 7.96 -2.10
N ALA A 74 -4.88 6.63 -2.10
CA ALA A 74 -5.77 5.83 -1.27
C ALA A 74 -5.03 4.63 -0.68
N ILE A 75 -5.52 4.15 0.46
CA ILE A 75 -5.05 2.90 1.06
C ILE A 75 -6.24 2.01 1.38
N THR A 76 -6.02 0.70 1.38
CA THR A 76 -7.01 -0.27 1.87
C THR A 76 -6.83 -0.50 3.37
N GLY A 77 -7.82 -1.14 3.99
CA GLY A 77 -7.57 -1.89 5.22
C GLY A 77 -6.68 -3.12 4.96
N LEU A 78 -6.39 -3.87 6.02
CA LEU A 78 -5.76 -5.17 5.89
C LEU A 78 -6.81 -6.16 5.35
N SER A 79 -6.42 -6.98 4.37
CA SER A 79 -7.18 -8.13 3.89
C SER A 79 -6.44 -9.42 4.17
N GLY A 80 -7.16 -10.52 4.43
CA GLY A 80 -6.55 -11.81 4.76
C GLY A 80 -7.50 -12.69 5.55
N GLU A 81 -6.99 -13.82 6.02
CA GLU A 81 -7.72 -14.70 6.93
C GLU A 81 -7.72 -14.08 8.33
N PHE A 82 -8.77 -13.31 8.62
CA PHE A 82 -9.06 -12.86 9.97
C PHE A 82 -9.93 -13.92 10.65
N VAL A 83 -9.56 -14.31 11.86
CA VAL A 83 -10.47 -15.04 12.73
C VAL A 83 -11.28 -14.00 13.49
N ALA A 84 -12.59 -13.98 13.26
CA ALA A 84 -13.49 -13.20 14.08
C ALA A 84 -13.61 -13.87 15.45
N HIS A 85 -13.03 -13.26 16.48
CA HIS A 85 -13.24 -13.65 17.86
C HIS A 85 -13.75 -12.41 18.59
N SER A 86 -14.98 -12.50 19.12
CA SER A 86 -15.58 -11.49 20.01
C SER A 86 -15.29 -10.01 19.64
N ARG A 87 -15.99 -9.47 18.63
CA ARG A 87 -15.95 -8.04 18.20
C ARG A 87 -14.58 -7.47 17.78
N ALA A 88 -13.48 -8.22 17.91
CA ALA A 88 -12.15 -7.82 17.47
C ALA A 88 -11.70 -8.67 16.28
N LEU A 89 -10.94 -8.05 15.37
CA LEU A 89 -10.24 -8.79 14.33
C LEU A 89 -8.94 -9.33 14.93
N HIS A 90 -8.65 -10.61 14.76
CA HIS A 90 -7.39 -11.19 15.18
C HIS A 90 -6.46 -11.40 14.00
N ILE A 91 -5.21 -10.97 14.18
CA ILE A 91 -4.09 -11.28 13.30
C ILE A 91 -3.40 -12.49 13.90
N GLN A 92 -3.23 -13.55 13.12
CA GLN A 92 -2.63 -14.79 13.55
C GLN A 92 -1.21 -14.94 12.99
N ARG A 93 -0.34 -15.53 13.80
CA ARG A 93 1.00 -15.94 13.39
C ARG A 93 0.91 -16.90 12.22
N GLY A 94 1.81 -16.72 11.25
CA GLY A 94 1.91 -17.60 10.08
C GLY A 94 0.88 -17.31 8.99
N GLN A 95 -0.13 -16.48 9.28
CA GLN A 95 -1.07 -16.01 8.26
C GLN A 95 -0.49 -14.83 7.47
N ARG A 96 -0.97 -14.71 6.22
CA ARG A 96 -0.58 -13.63 5.31
C ARG A 96 -1.69 -12.61 5.19
N TYR A 97 -1.34 -11.36 5.47
CA TYR A 97 -2.20 -10.21 5.31
C TYR A 97 -1.75 -9.39 4.10
N SER A 98 -2.68 -8.69 3.49
CA SER A 98 -2.43 -7.82 2.34
C SER A 98 -2.88 -6.41 2.65
N TRP A 99 -2.08 -5.45 2.23
CA TRP A 99 -2.36 -4.03 2.34
C TRP A 99 -2.01 -3.36 1.02
N GLN A 100 -2.81 -2.42 0.56
CA GLN A 100 -2.56 -1.73 -0.70
C GLN A 100 -2.46 -0.22 -0.50
N VAL A 101 -1.60 0.39 -1.30
CA VAL A 101 -1.43 1.84 -1.43
C VAL A 101 -1.51 2.19 -2.91
N HIS A 102 -2.30 3.19 -3.24
CA HIS A 102 -2.53 3.67 -4.60
C HIS A 102 -2.19 5.14 -4.68
N GLY A 103 -1.42 5.55 -5.69
CA GLY A 103 -1.14 6.94 -5.99
C GLY A 103 -1.95 7.40 -7.21
N PHE A 104 -2.46 8.64 -7.16
CA PHE A 104 -3.35 9.20 -8.18
C PHE A 104 -2.86 10.49 -8.83
N SER A 105 -1.66 10.94 -8.49
CA SER A 105 -1.00 12.06 -9.14
C SER A 105 0.46 11.74 -9.39
N ARG A 106 1.06 12.41 -10.39
CA ARG A 106 2.49 12.27 -10.69
C ARG A 106 3.37 12.52 -9.45
N ARG A 107 3.02 13.54 -8.65
CA ARG A 107 3.73 13.87 -7.41
C ARG A 107 3.68 12.71 -6.42
N THR A 108 2.51 12.10 -6.23
CA THR A 108 2.36 10.93 -5.36
C THR A 108 3.10 9.71 -5.90
N VAL A 109 3.01 9.41 -7.20
CA VAL A 109 3.68 8.25 -7.80
C VAL A 109 5.20 8.36 -7.65
N ALA A 110 5.77 9.55 -7.88
CA ALA A 110 7.19 9.79 -7.65
C ALA A 110 7.57 9.59 -6.17
N GLY A 111 6.75 10.10 -5.25
CA GLY A 111 6.92 9.88 -3.81
C GLY A 111 6.89 8.41 -3.40
N LEU A 112 5.93 7.65 -3.94
CA LEU A 112 5.84 6.20 -3.72
C LEU A 112 7.06 5.46 -4.28
N ALA A 113 7.57 5.87 -5.44
CA ALA A 113 8.77 5.28 -6.02
C ALA A 113 9.97 5.46 -5.09
N THR A 114 10.19 6.69 -4.59
CA THR A 114 11.25 7.00 -3.62
C THR A 114 11.05 6.21 -2.32
N TRP A 115 9.84 6.20 -1.77
CA TRP A 115 9.53 5.47 -0.55
C TRP A 115 9.85 3.97 -0.65
N LEU A 116 9.53 3.33 -1.78
CA LEU A 116 9.82 1.91 -2.02
C LEU A 116 11.32 1.59 -2.10
N GLN A 117 12.19 2.57 -2.35
CA GLN A 117 13.64 2.39 -2.30
C GLN A 117 14.19 2.33 -0.88
N GLN A 118 13.48 2.94 0.08
CA GLN A 118 13.85 3.01 1.49
C GLN A 118 12.82 2.34 2.40
N LEU A 119 12.06 1.39 1.85
CA LEU A 119 10.99 0.72 2.56
C LEU A 119 11.53 -0.02 3.79
N PRO A 120 10.95 0.20 5.00
CA PRO A 120 11.35 -0.56 6.18
C PRO A 120 11.02 -2.05 6.02
N LYS A 121 11.61 -2.89 6.87
CA LYS A 121 11.31 -4.33 6.92
C LYS A 121 9.98 -4.64 7.61
N THR A 122 9.50 -3.71 8.43
CA THR A 122 8.36 -3.93 9.31
C THR A 122 7.43 -2.73 9.24
N LEU A 123 6.15 -3.01 9.09
CA LEU A 123 5.06 -2.07 9.29
C LEU A 123 4.61 -2.19 10.75
N VAL A 124 4.59 -1.08 11.49
CA VAL A 124 4.29 -1.10 12.93
C VAL A 124 3.00 -0.33 13.19
N LEU A 125 1.97 -1.02 13.69
CA LEU A 125 0.71 -0.41 14.13
C LEU A 125 0.66 -0.44 15.66
N LYS A 126 1.01 0.68 16.32
CA LYS A 126 1.21 0.74 17.78
C LYS A 126 2.21 -0.34 18.24
N ASP A 127 1.74 -1.40 18.89
CA ASP A 127 2.55 -2.51 19.40
C ASP A 127 2.45 -3.78 18.53
N LEU A 128 1.92 -3.64 17.30
CA LEU A 128 1.68 -4.71 16.34
C LEU A 128 2.65 -4.59 15.15
N PRO A 129 3.84 -5.21 15.22
CA PRO A 129 4.76 -5.30 14.10
C PRO A 129 4.32 -6.36 13.09
N LEU A 130 4.25 -5.98 11.82
CA LEU A 130 4.02 -6.85 10.68
C LEU A 130 5.23 -6.83 9.77
N THR A 131 5.85 -8.00 9.56
CA THR A 131 6.98 -8.14 8.65
C THR A 131 6.50 -8.01 7.21
N ILE A 132 7.13 -7.12 6.43
CA ILE A 132 6.86 -6.98 5.00
C ILE A 132 7.56 -8.12 4.26
N GLN A 133 6.79 -9.13 3.88
CA GLN A 133 7.28 -10.31 3.21
C GLN A 133 7.47 -10.13 1.72
N ARG A 134 6.69 -9.26 1.07
CA ARG A 134 6.75 -8.98 -0.37
C ARG A 134 6.04 -7.69 -0.70
N VAL A 135 6.47 -7.01 -1.74
CA VAL A 135 5.70 -5.94 -2.38
C VAL A 135 5.58 -6.22 -3.87
N ARG A 136 4.41 -5.99 -4.43
CA ARG A 136 4.14 -6.14 -5.87
C ARG A 136 3.29 -4.98 -6.38
N THR A 137 3.38 -4.72 -7.67
CA THR A 137 2.50 -3.79 -8.35
C THR A 137 1.18 -4.49 -8.70
N VAL A 138 0.04 -3.91 -8.32
CA VAL A 138 -1.32 -4.39 -8.65
C VAL A 138 -2.00 -3.54 -9.72
N LEU A 139 -1.59 -2.28 -9.85
CA LEU A 139 -1.87 -1.43 -11.00
C LEU A 139 -0.51 -0.90 -11.49
N PRO A 140 -0.03 -1.31 -12.67
CA PRO A 140 1.23 -0.82 -13.24
C PRO A 140 1.30 0.71 -13.24
N ALA A 141 2.51 1.26 -13.10
CA ALA A 141 2.71 2.69 -13.20
C ALA A 141 2.30 3.16 -14.61
N THR A 142 1.26 4.00 -14.70
CA THR A 142 0.63 4.41 -15.95
C THR A 142 0.13 5.85 -15.87
N THR A 143 -0.40 6.38 -16.96
CA THR A 143 -1.05 7.69 -17.03
C THR A 143 -2.56 7.54 -17.22
N TYR A 144 -3.32 8.60 -16.95
CA TYR A 144 -4.75 8.60 -17.25
C TYR A 144 -5.04 8.44 -18.74
N ALA A 145 -4.17 9.01 -19.59
CA ALA A 145 -4.28 8.91 -21.04
C ALA A 145 -4.08 7.46 -21.53
N GLU A 146 -3.08 6.75 -21.01
CA GLU A 146 -2.86 5.33 -21.32
C GLU A 146 -4.00 4.46 -20.80
N LEU A 147 -4.49 4.71 -19.59
CA LEU A 147 -5.63 3.96 -19.03
C LEU A 147 -6.90 4.17 -19.89
N ALA A 148 -7.14 5.38 -20.38
CA ALA A 148 -8.28 5.69 -21.24
C ALA A 148 -8.13 5.09 -22.66
N ALA A 149 -6.90 4.93 -23.15
CA ALA A 149 -6.60 4.32 -24.45
C ALA A 149 -6.54 2.79 -24.40
N ALA A 150 -6.48 2.19 -23.20
CA ALA A 150 -6.42 0.75 -23.04
C ALA A 150 -7.70 0.08 -23.58
N PRO A 151 -7.58 -1.07 -24.28
CA PRO A 151 -8.75 -1.82 -24.74
C PRO A 151 -9.63 -2.19 -23.54
N TRP A 152 -10.89 -1.77 -23.56
CA TRP A 152 -11.87 -2.18 -22.56
C TRP A 152 -12.26 -3.64 -22.82
N GLU A 153 -11.70 -4.58 -22.05
CA GLU A 153 -12.11 -5.99 -22.03
C GLU A 153 -13.19 -6.27 -20.98
N GLY A 154 -14.16 -5.36 -20.80
CA GLY A 154 -15.18 -5.52 -19.76
C GLY A 154 -16.24 -6.54 -20.15
N ASN A 155 -16.50 -7.49 -19.24
CA ASN A 155 -17.70 -8.31 -19.28
C ASN A 155 -18.90 -7.50 -18.80
N THR A 156 -19.96 -7.43 -19.60
CA THR A 156 -21.25 -6.86 -19.18
C THR A 156 -21.87 -7.76 -18.12
N VAL A 157 -22.06 -7.22 -16.92
CA VAL A 157 -22.85 -7.90 -15.87
C VAL A 157 -24.27 -7.40 -15.98
N SER A 158 -25.17 -8.25 -16.47
CA SER A 158 -26.61 -8.00 -16.39
C SER A 158 -27.09 -8.28 -14.98
N LEU A 159 -27.69 -7.28 -14.34
CA LEU A 159 -28.38 -7.43 -13.06
C LEU A 159 -29.83 -7.86 -13.38
N SER A 160 -30.05 -9.17 -13.48
CA SER A 160 -31.39 -9.78 -13.57
C SER A 160 -31.82 -10.32 -12.21
#